data_AF-A0A9E4GC24-F1
#
_entry.id   AF-A0A9E4GC24-F1
#
_cell.length_a   1.000
_cell.length_b   1.000
_cell.length_c   1.000
_cell.angle_alpha   90.00
_cell.angle_beta   90.00
_cell.angle_gamma   90.00
#
_symmetry.space_group_name_H-M   'P 1'
#
loop_
_entity.id
_entity.type
_entity.pdbx_description
1 polymer ?
#
loop_
_entity_poly.entity_id
_entity_poly.type
_entity_poly.pdbx_seq_one_letter_code
_entity_poly.pdbx_strand_id
1 'polypeptide(L)' 'MVLASASPRRAALLRQVGIDPDVVEPADIDERALARELPRARAQRLAQAKADAV' A
#
# COMPACT_ATOMS: atom_id res chain seq x y z
N MET A 1 -8.19 11.24 -3.18
CA MET A 1 -7.68 9.91 -2.76
C MET A 1 -6.17 9.86 -2.94
N VAL A 2 -5.43 9.40 -1.92
CA VAL A 2 -3.96 9.21 -1.94
C VAL A 2 -3.61 7.74 -2.21
N LEU A 3 -2.58 7.47 -3.01
CA LEU A 3 -2.00 6.13 -3.18
C LEU A 3 -0.68 6.01 -2.43
N ALA A 4 -0.69 5.27 -1.32
CA ALA A 4 0.44 4.98 -0.43
C ALA A 4 1.52 4.04 -1.05
N SER A 5 1.73 4.08 -2.37
CA SER A 5 2.63 3.13 -3.06
C SER A 5 3.31 3.74 -4.27
N ALA A 6 4.63 3.62 -4.31
CA ALA A 6 5.45 3.94 -5.49
C ALA A 6 5.24 2.99 -6.70
N SER A 7 4.40 1.96 -6.60
CA SER A 7 4.30 0.94 -7.63
C SER A 7 3.48 1.42 -8.84
N PRO A 8 4.06 1.53 -10.05
CA PRO A 8 3.31 1.94 -11.24
C PRO A 8 2.16 0.98 -11.57
N ARG A 9 2.35 -0.31 -11.26
CA ARG A 9 1.33 -1.36 -11.45
C ARG A 9 0.10 -1.13 -10.58
N ARG A 10 0.25 -0.65 -9.34
CA ARG A 10 -0.90 -0.37 -8.46
C ARG A 10 -1.72 0.82 -8.96
N ALA A 11 -1.05 1.88 -9.40
CA ALA A 11 -1.73 3.01 -10.01
C ALA A 11 -2.49 2.61 -11.29
N ALA A 12 -1.89 1.75 -12.12
CA ALA A 12 -2.57 1.20 -13.30
C ALA A 12 -3.82 0.37 -12.94
N LEU A 13 -3.77 -0.46 -11.90
CA LEU A 13 -4.93 -1.25 -11.43
C LEU A 13 -6.08 -0.36 -10.94
N LEU A 14 -5.78 0.70 -10.19
CA LEU A 14 -6.80 1.65 -9.74
C LEU A 14 -7.47 2.35 -10.93
N ARG A 15 -6.67 2.77 -11.92
CA ARG A 15 -7.21 3.39 -13.14
C ARG A 15 -8.09 2.45 -13.95
N GLN A 16 -7.77 1.15 -13.98
CA GLN A 16 -8.61 0.14 -14.65
C GLN A 16 -10.01 0.02 -14.03
N VAL A 17 -10.16 0.30 -12.74
CA VAL A 17 -11.46 0.33 -12.05
C VAL A 17 -12.07 1.73 -11.98
N GLY A 18 -11.55 2.68 -12.76
CA GLY A 18 -12.08 4.05 -12.84
C GLY A 18 -11.66 4.97 -11.68
N ILE A 19 -10.63 4.59 -10.93
CA ILE A 19 -10.13 5.38 -9.80
C ILE A 19 -8.75 5.95 -10.16
N ASP A 20 -8.65 7.27 -10.28
CA ASP A 20 -7.37 7.95 -10.43
C ASP A 20 -6.93 8.55 -9.08
N PRO A 21 -5.78 8.15 -8.52
CA PRO A 21 -5.26 8.79 -7.32
C PRO A 21 -4.86 10.24 -7.61
N ASP A 22 -5.34 11.17 -6.78
CA ASP A 22 -4.96 12.59 -6.86
C ASP A 22 -3.48 12.80 -6.47
N VAL A 23 -2.99 11.95 -5.57
CA VAL A 23 -1.63 11.99 -5.03
C VAL A 23 -1.07 10.57 -4.99
N VAL A 24 0.18 10.40 -5.40
CA VAL A 24 0.93 9.15 -5.25
C VAL A 24 2.10 9.43 -4.31
N GLU A 25 1.97 8.97 -3.07
CA GLU A 25 2.94 9.20 -2.00
C GLU A 25 3.41 7.86 -1.45
N PRO A 26 4.65 7.44 -1.69
CA PRO A 26 5.15 6.19 -1.13
C PRO A 26 5.27 6.27 0.40
N ALA A 27 4.60 5.38 1.12
CA ALA A 27 4.72 5.32 2.57
C ALA A 27 6.11 4.79 2.99
N ASP A 28 6.80 5.56 3.86
CA ASP A 28 8.07 5.18 4.47
C ASP A 28 7.82 4.37 5.75
N ILE A 29 7.63 3.06 5.58
CA ILE A 29 7.37 2.12 6.68
C ILE A 29 8.31 0.92 6.64
N ASP A 30 8.52 0.31 7.82
CA ASP A 30 9.25 -0.94 7.91
C ASP A 30 8.37 -2.13 7.45
N GLU A 31 8.69 -2.66 6.28
CA GLU A 31 7.99 -3.80 5.70
C GLU A 31 8.48 -5.16 6.18
N ARG A 32 9.48 -5.24 7.09
CA ARG A 32 10.04 -6.51 7.57
C ARG A 32 8.96 -7.41 8.19
N ALA A 33 9.14 -8.71 7.98
CA ALA A 33 8.26 -9.73 8.55
C ALA A 33 8.44 -9.79 10.07
N LEU A 34 7.34 -9.91 10.80
CA LEU A 34 7.41 -10.25 12.22
C LEU A 34 7.66 -11.76 12.39
N ALA A 35 8.16 -12.15 13.57
CA ALA A 35 8.41 -13.55 13.87
C ALA A 35 7.12 -14.38 13.79
N ARG A 36 7.14 -15.46 12.99
CA ARG A 36 6.00 -16.35 12.75
C ARG A 36 4.75 -15.63 12.18
N GLU A 37 4.95 -14.49 11.51
CA GLU A 37 3.86 -13.74 10.89
C GLU A 37 3.30 -14.50 9.68
N LEU A 38 1.99 -14.72 9.67
CA LEU A 38 1.32 -15.35 8.53
C LEU A 38 1.26 -14.39 7.33
N PRO A 39 1.40 -14.87 6.08
CA PRO A 39 1.39 -14.02 4.89
C PRO A 39 0.15 -13.11 4.79
N ARG A 40 -1.03 -13.63 5.13
CA ARG A 40 -2.29 -12.86 5.11
C ARG A 40 -2.28 -11.75 6.15
N ALA A 41 -1.84 -12.06 7.37
CA ALA A 41 -1.76 -11.08 8.46
C ALA A 41 -0.75 -9.97 8.12
N ARG A 42 0.40 -10.35 7.53
CA ARG A 42 1.39 -9.38 7.04
C ARG A 42 0.81 -8.44 5.99
N ALA A 43 0.12 -8.97 4.99
CA ALA A 43 -0.47 -8.15 3.94
C ALA A 43 -1.46 -7.12 4.50
N GLN A 44 -2.31 -7.53 5.46
CA GLN A 44 -3.24 -6.64 6.13
C GLN A 44 -2.52 -5.58 6.97
N ARG A 45 -1.54 -5.98 7.81
CA ARG A 45 -0.76 -5.05 8.63
C ARG A 45 -0.04 -4.01 7.78
N LEU A 46 0.64 -4.43 6.71
CA LEU A 46 1.35 -3.51 5.83
C LEU A 46 0.40 -2.59 5.07
N ALA A 47 -0.76 -3.08 4.63
CA ALA A 47 -1.75 -2.22 3.98
C ALA A 47 -2.24 -1.11 4.93
N GLN A 48 -2.55 -1.46 6.19
CA GLN A 48 -2.96 -0.49 7.19
C GLN A 48 -1.84 0.49 7.53
N ALA A 49 -0.64 -0.01 7.83
CA ALA A 49 0.51 0.83 8.17
C ALA A 49 0.86 1.82 7.04
N LYS A 50 0.72 1.41 5.77
CA LYS A 50 0.90 2.32 4.63
C LYS A 50 -0.17 3.40 4.58
N ALA A 51 -1.42 3.07 4.86
CA ALA A 51 -2.51 4.04 4.86
C ALA A 51 -2.44 5.03 6.03
N ASP A 52 -1.89 4.62 7.18
CA ASP A 52 -1.74 5.49 8.36
C ASP A 52 -0.53 6.44 8.25
N ALA A 53 0.42 6.14 7.37
CA ALA A 53 1.68 6.87 7.25
C ALA A 53 1.65 8.02 6.23
N VAL A 54 0.58 8.16 5.46
CA VAL A 54 0.36 9.24 4.47
C VAL A 54 -0.97 9.95 4.75
#